data_AF-A0A6S6TPA0-F1
#
_entry.id   AF-A0A6S6TPA0-F1
#
_cell.length_a   1.000
_cell.length_b   1.000
_cell.length_c   1.000
_cell.angle_alpha   90.00
_cell.angle_beta   90.00
_cell.angle_gamma   90.00
#
_symmetry.space_group_name_H-M   'P 1'
#
loop_
_entity.id
_entity.type
_entity.pdbx_description
1 polymer ?
#
loop_
_entity_poly.entity_id
_entity_poly.type
_entity_poly.pdbx_seq_one_letter_code
_entity_poly.pdbx_strand_id
1 'polypeptide(L)'
;SGWSANDWSASANFDLMSPRAEVDSMTSKKVFDALTRNHVESSQSLATRLGLDKPIIESALGIYAQQGRVLYDMNKETYRVRELSGDPLPMDKLQFTNEREEKASNFVLANLVTMGKVYQQEESIQIKGSVLDNAKTYSTMLVIDNEMKLKDASCTCWYFGQNKLHKGPCEHILATRIMWSRGK
;
A
#
# COMPACT_ATOMS: atom_id res chain seq x y z
N SER A 1 14.81 0.46 -26.28
CA SER A 1 14.73 -0.95 -25.82
C SER A 1 13.30 -1.44 -26.03
N GLY A 2 13.06 -2.19 -27.11
CA GLY A 2 11.73 -2.65 -27.51
C GLY A 2 11.23 -3.91 -26.80
N TRP A 3 11.53 -4.07 -25.50
CA TRP A 3 11.13 -5.25 -24.71
C TRP A 3 9.95 -4.98 -23.77
N SER A 4 9.43 -3.74 -23.73
CA SER A 4 8.26 -3.34 -22.92
C SER A 4 7.05 -2.90 -23.75
N ALA A 5 7.15 -2.84 -25.08
CA ALA A 5 6.07 -2.39 -25.96
C ALA A 5 5.15 -3.52 -26.43
N ASN A 6 5.46 -4.77 -26.11
CA ASN A 6 4.62 -5.91 -26.42
C ASN A 6 4.05 -6.48 -25.13
N ASP A 7 2.81 -6.08 -24.83
CA ASP A 7 1.99 -6.66 -23.78
C ASP A 7 1.40 -8.00 -24.26
N TRP A 8 2.29 -8.98 -24.45
CA TRP A 8 1.94 -10.36 -24.80
C TRP A 8 1.14 -11.04 -23.67
N SER A 9 1.14 -10.48 -22.46
CA SER A 9 0.33 -10.93 -21.33
C SER A 9 -1.13 -10.51 -21.44
N ALA A 10 -1.43 -9.24 -21.73
CA ALA A 10 -2.80 -8.75 -21.77
C ALA A 10 -3.57 -9.22 -23.02
N SER A 11 -2.88 -9.41 -24.14
CA SER A 11 -3.50 -9.83 -25.41
C SER A 11 -3.94 -11.30 -25.42
N ALA A 12 -3.41 -12.12 -24.52
CA ALA A 12 -3.60 -13.56 -24.60
C ALA A 12 -4.90 -14.06 -23.94
N ASN A 13 -5.57 -13.26 -23.09
CA ASN A 13 -6.93 -13.53 -22.56
C ASN A 13 -7.18 -15.00 -22.13
N PHE A 14 -6.15 -15.73 -21.69
CA PHE A 14 -6.26 -17.16 -21.40
C PHE A 14 -7.27 -17.44 -20.28
N ASP A 15 -7.52 -16.44 -19.42
CA ASP A 15 -8.53 -16.49 -18.38
C ASP A 15 -9.99 -16.54 -18.90
N LEU A 16 -10.23 -16.25 -20.19
CA LEU A 16 -11.54 -16.48 -20.81
C LEU A 16 -11.90 -17.98 -20.88
N MET A 17 -10.90 -18.87 -20.79
CA MET A 17 -11.07 -20.32 -20.82
C MET A 17 -11.16 -20.96 -19.42
N SER A 18 -10.98 -20.18 -18.35
CA SER A 18 -11.13 -20.65 -16.98
C SER A 18 -12.60 -20.96 -16.66
N PRO A 19 -12.91 -22.01 -15.87
CA PRO A 19 -14.25 -22.22 -15.34
C PRO A 19 -14.75 -20.97 -14.60
N ARG A 20 -15.91 -20.43 -14.99
CA ARG A 20 -16.55 -19.24 -14.42
C ARG A 20 -17.83 -19.58 -13.66
N ALA A 21 -17.76 -20.52 -12.73
CA ALA A 21 -18.84 -20.60 -11.75
C ALA A 21 -18.90 -19.28 -10.99
N GLU A 22 -20.09 -18.69 -10.82
CA GLU A 22 -20.25 -17.56 -9.91
C GLU A 22 -19.97 -18.06 -8.49
N VAL A 23 -18.89 -17.57 -7.88
CA VAL A 23 -18.51 -17.91 -6.51
C VAL A 23 -18.59 -16.64 -5.68
N ASP A 24 -19.43 -16.65 -4.64
CA ASP A 24 -19.51 -15.54 -3.71
C ASP A 24 -18.22 -15.41 -2.87
N SER A 25 -18.01 -14.22 -2.30
CA SER A 25 -16.78 -13.91 -1.56
C SER A 25 -16.58 -14.77 -0.30
N MET A 26 -17.66 -15.23 0.35
CA MET A 26 -17.58 -16.09 1.53
C MET A 26 -17.13 -17.49 1.13
N THR A 27 -17.73 -18.06 0.08
CA THR A 27 -17.34 -19.37 -0.44
C THR A 27 -15.91 -19.35 -0.97
N SER A 28 -15.53 -18.30 -1.71
CA SER A 28 -14.16 -18.13 -2.20
C SER A 28 -13.15 -18.10 -1.05
N LYS A 29 -13.41 -17.29 -0.01
CA LYS A 29 -12.57 -17.23 1.19
C LYS A 29 -12.48 -18.59 1.89
N LYS A 30 -13.60 -19.30 2.04
CA LYS A 30 -13.63 -20.63 2.67
C LYS A 30 -12.73 -21.63 1.93
N VAL A 31 -12.76 -21.64 0.60
CA VAL A 31 -11.91 -22.52 -0.23
C VAL A 31 -10.44 -22.15 -0.05
N PHE A 32 -10.11 -20.85 -0.06
CA PHE A 32 -8.74 -20.38 0.15
C PHE A 32 -8.21 -20.75 1.54
N ASP A 33 -8.96 -20.44 2.60
CA ASP A 33 -8.58 -20.78 3.98
C ASP A 33 -8.37 -22.29 4.14
N ALA A 34 -9.17 -23.10 3.44
CA ALA A 34 -9.04 -24.55 3.44
C ALA A 34 -7.73 -24.98 2.77
N LEU A 35 -7.38 -24.43 1.61
CA LEU A 35 -6.11 -24.72 0.94
C LEU A 35 -4.92 -24.29 1.80
N THR A 36 -5.00 -23.13 2.47
CA THR A 36 -3.94 -22.62 3.36
C THR A 36 -3.59 -23.58 4.49
N ARG A 37 -4.56 -24.33 5.04
CA ARG A 37 -4.28 -25.32 6.10
C ARG A 37 -3.38 -26.47 5.64
N ASN A 38 -3.46 -26.85 4.37
CA ASN A 38 -2.69 -27.96 3.80
C ASN A 38 -1.50 -27.48 2.95
N HIS A 39 -1.43 -26.18 2.66
CA HIS A 39 -0.51 -25.48 1.75
C HIS A 39 -0.55 -25.94 0.28
N VAL A 40 -0.84 -27.22 0.01
CA VAL A 40 -0.91 -27.84 -1.31
C VAL A 40 -2.03 -28.88 -1.32
N GLU A 41 -2.96 -28.78 -2.28
CA GLU A 41 -4.08 -29.73 -2.40
C GLU A 41 -4.67 -29.72 -3.83
N SER A 42 -5.25 -30.85 -4.29
CA SER A 42 -5.94 -30.90 -5.59
C SER A 42 -7.36 -30.34 -5.48
N SER A 43 -7.91 -29.84 -6.60
CA SER A 43 -9.30 -29.36 -6.63
C SER A 43 -10.30 -30.44 -6.26
N GLN A 44 -10.04 -31.69 -6.63
CA GLN A 44 -10.88 -32.85 -6.28
C GLN A 44 -10.87 -33.16 -4.78
N SER A 45 -9.71 -33.10 -4.13
CA SER A 45 -9.60 -33.33 -2.68
C SER A 45 -10.32 -32.22 -1.91
N LEU A 46 -10.11 -30.97 -2.31
CA LEU A 46 -10.80 -29.81 -1.73
C LEU A 46 -12.33 -29.89 -1.90
N ALA A 47 -12.80 -30.28 -3.09
CA ALA A 47 -14.22 -30.48 -3.38
C ALA A 47 -14.83 -31.50 -2.41
N THR A 48 -14.17 -32.64 -2.25
CA THR A 48 -14.59 -33.72 -1.34
C THR A 48 -14.62 -33.24 0.11
N ARG A 49 -13.58 -32.52 0.54
CA ARG A 49 -13.42 -32.05 1.93
C ARG A 49 -14.41 -30.94 2.29
N LEU A 50 -14.75 -30.07 1.35
CA LEU A 50 -15.63 -28.93 1.57
C LEU A 50 -17.10 -29.20 1.23
N GLY A 51 -17.38 -30.33 0.56
CA GLY A 51 -18.71 -30.66 0.06
C GLY A 51 -19.18 -29.68 -1.02
N LEU A 52 -18.25 -29.22 -1.86
CA LEU A 52 -18.51 -28.26 -2.93
C LEU A 52 -18.17 -28.89 -4.28
N ASP A 53 -18.85 -28.45 -5.33
CA ASP A 53 -18.55 -28.92 -6.68
C ASP A 53 -17.16 -28.48 -7.12
N LYS A 54 -16.45 -29.37 -7.82
CA LYS A 54 -15.09 -29.11 -8.33
C LYS A 54 -14.98 -27.80 -9.13
N PRO A 55 -15.93 -27.42 -10.02
CA PRO A 55 -15.90 -26.13 -10.69
C PRO A 55 -15.92 -24.92 -9.74
N ILE A 56 -16.64 -24.99 -8.61
CA ILE A 56 -16.66 -23.91 -7.61
C ILE A 56 -15.28 -23.77 -6.97
N ILE A 57 -14.62 -24.89 -6.65
CA ILE A 57 -13.25 -24.90 -6.13
C ILE A 57 -12.29 -24.27 -7.14
N GLU A 58 -12.35 -24.70 -8.39
CA GLU A 58 -11.44 -24.23 -9.45
C GLU A 58 -11.65 -22.75 -9.77
N SER A 59 -12.90 -22.27 -9.80
CA SER A 59 -13.22 -20.85 -9.96
C SER A 59 -12.73 -20.03 -8.77
N ALA A 60 -12.94 -20.48 -7.53
CA ALA A 60 -12.43 -19.81 -6.33
C ALA A 60 -10.90 -19.71 -6.32
N LEU A 61 -10.20 -20.82 -6.59
CA LEU A 61 -8.74 -20.85 -6.63
C LEU A 61 -8.19 -20.06 -7.83
N GLY A 62 -8.92 -20.02 -8.95
CA GLY A 62 -8.62 -19.17 -10.10
C GLY A 62 -8.61 -17.68 -9.75
N ILE A 63 -9.60 -17.21 -8.98
CA ILE A 63 -9.64 -15.83 -8.47
C ILE A 63 -8.38 -15.51 -7.65
N TYR A 64 -7.97 -16.41 -6.76
CA TYR A 64 -6.76 -16.21 -5.95
C TYR A 64 -5.46 -16.39 -6.73
N ALA A 65 -5.47 -17.16 -7.83
CA ALA A 65 -4.35 -17.27 -8.74
C ALA A 65 -4.13 -15.97 -9.54
N GLN A 66 -5.21 -15.33 -10.00
CA GLN A 66 -5.15 -14.00 -10.63
C GLN A 66 -4.61 -12.93 -9.66
N GLN A 67 -4.87 -13.09 -8.36
CA GLN A 67 -4.34 -12.24 -7.30
C GLN A 67 -2.91 -12.60 -6.87
N GLY A 68 -2.30 -13.63 -7.47
CA GLY A 68 -0.95 -14.09 -7.15
C GLY A 68 -0.80 -14.83 -5.81
N ARG A 69 -1.91 -15.20 -5.15
CA ARG A 69 -1.91 -15.88 -3.84
C ARG A 69 -1.96 -17.41 -3.94
N VAL A 70 -2.36 -17.94 -5.09
CA VAL A 70 -2.41 -19.37 -5.38
C VAL A 70 -1.67 -19.66 -6.69
N LEU A 71 -0.95 -20.77 -6.74
CA LEU A 71 -0.29 -21.28 -7.95
C LEU A 71 -0.86 -22.66 -8.29
N TYR A 72 -1.18 -22.89 -9.55
CA TYR A 72 -1.49 -24.23 -10.04
C TYR A 72 -0.20 -24.93 -10.54
N ASP A 73 0.11 -26.10 -9.98
CA ASP A 73 1.19 -26.99 -10.43
C ASP A 73 0.60 -28.02 -11.40
N MET A 74 0.84 -27.80 -12.70
CA MET A 74 0.32 -28.67 -13.77
C MET A 74 0.90 -30.09 -13.71
N ASN A 75 2.13 -30.27 -13.23
CA ASN A 75 2.76 -31.59 -13.20
C ASN A 75 2.17 -32.48 -12.09
N LYS A 76 1.70 -31.86 -11.01
CA LYS A 76 1.13 -32.56 -9.85
C LYS A 76 -0.38 -32.44 -9.76
N GLU A 77 -1.01 -31.69 -10.66
CA GLU A 77 -2.45 -31.40 -10.65
C GLU A 77 -2.94 -30.87 -9.28
N THR A 78 -2.14 -29.98 -8.67
CA THR A 78 -2.42 -29.43 -7.34
C THR A 78 -2.32 -27.91 -7.34
N TYR A 79 -3.11 -27.28 -6.47
CA TYR A 79 -2.98 -25.88 -6.14
C TYR A 79 -2.06 -25.73 -4.94
N ARG A 80 -1.29 -24.64 -4.91
CA ARG A 80 -0.38 -24.29 -3.83
C ARG A 80 -0.63 -22.88 -3.37
N VAL A 81 -0.59 -22.65 -2.08
CA VAL A 81 -0.54 -21.29 -1.54
C VAL A 81 0.81 -20.67 -1.87
N ARG A 82 0.79 -19.45 -2.39
CA ARG A 82 1.98 -18.64 -2.71
C ARG A 82 1.84 -17.28 -2.06
N GLU A 83 1.74 -17.26 -0.74
CA GLU A 83 1.86 -16.01 0.02
C GLU A 83 3.34 -15.66 0.15
N LEU A 84 3.69 -14.41 -0.18
CA LEU A 84 5.06 -13.90 -0.08
C LEU A 84 5.59 -13.91 1.37
N SER A 85 4.71 -13.97 2.36
CA SER A 85 5.03 -14.10 3.78
C SER A 85 4.06 -15.08 4.46
N GLY A 86 4.56 -15.83 5.45
CA GLY A 86 3.76 -16.81 6.19
C GLY A 86 2.75 -16.21 7.18
N ASP A 87 3.00 -14.98 7.63
CA ASP A 87 2.06 -14.12 8.32
C ASP A 87 1.84 -12.86 7.48
N PRO A 88 0.69 -12.16 7.57
CA PRO A 88 0.53 -10.85 6.95
C PRO A 88 1.70 -9.95 7.33
N LEU A 89 2.38 -9.36 6.33
CA LEU A 89 3.48 -8.44 6.60
C LEU A 89 2.98 -7.34 7.55
N PRO A 90 3.74 -6.98 8.59
CA PRO A 90 3.39 -5.89 9.50
C PRO A 90 3.59 -4.57 8.75
N MET A 91 2.62 -4.23 7.89
CA MET A 91 2.67 -3.06 7.03
C MET A 91 2.82 -1.78 7.86
N ASP A 92 2.28 -1.77 9.07
CA ASP A 92 2.43 -0.71 10.07
C ASP A 92 3.89 -0.47 10.51
N LYS A 93 4.71 -1.53 10.57
CA LYS A 93 6.14 -1.47 10.89
C LYS A 93 7.03 -1.25 9.66
N LEU A 94 6.48 -1.46 8.46
CA LEU A 94 7.19 -1.34 7.19
C LEU A 94 6.84 -0.06 6.42
N GLN A 95 5.77 0.65 6.83
CA GLN A 95 5.29 1.85 6.13
C GLN A 95 6.21 3.08 6.28
N PHE A 96 7.04 3.13 7.34
CA PHE A 96 7.91 4.28 7.62
C PHE A 96 9.37 3.87 7.61
N THR A 97 10.18 4.65 6.89
CA THR A 97 11.63 4.39 6.76
C THR A 97 12.41 4.93 7.97
N ASN A 98 11.80 5.82 8.76
CA ASN A 98 12.38 6.38 9.98
C ASN A 98 11.30 6.91 10.97
N GLU A 99 11.70 7.12 12.22
CA GLU A 99 10.83 7.61 13.31
C GLU A 99 10.20 9.00 13.04
N ARG A 100 10.83 9.85 12.21
CA ARG A 100 10.29 11.18 11.89
C ARG A 100 9.09 11.10 10.94
N GLU A 101 9.13 10.17 9.99
CA GLU A 101 7.98 9.88 9.11
C GLU A 101 6.81 9.31 9.90
N GLU A 102 7.09 8.40 10.84
CA GLU A 102 6.07 7.85 11.73
C GLU A 102 5.40 8.94 12.57
N LYS A 103 6.19 9.78 13.26
CA LYS A 103 5.67 10.91 14.04
C LYS A 103 4.86 11.87 13.19
N ALA A 104 5.35 12.19 11.97
CA ALA A 104 4.65 13.06 11.05
C ALA A 104 3.26 12.50 10.68
N SER A 105 3.18 11.21 10.37
CA SER A 105 1.91 10.54 10.08
C SER A 105 0.97 10.56 11.29
N ASN A 106 1.50 10.29 12.49
CA ASN A 106 0.73 10.31 13.73
C ASN A 106 0.13 11.68 14.03
N PHE A 107 0.88 12.78 13.80
CA PHE A 107 0.32 14.13 13.95
C PHE A 107 -0.85 14.39 13.01
N VAL A 108 -0.78 13.93 11.76
CA VAL A 108 -1.86 14.09 10.78
C VAL A 108 -3.08 13.26 11.17
N LEU A 109 -2.87 11.98 11.53
CA LEU A 109 -3.96 11.07 11.95
C LEU A 109 -4.67 11.55 13.21
N ALA A 110 -3.94 12.14 14.15
CA ALA A 110 -4.48 12.71 15.38
C ALA A 110 -5.09 14.12 15.19
N ASN A 111 -5.18 14.64 13.95
CA ASN A 111 -5.65 15.99 13.65
C ASN A 111 -4.90 17.11 14.40
N LEU A 112 -3.59 16.92 14.63
CA LEU A 112 -2.72 17.87 15.32
C LEU A 112 -2.04 18.86 14.37
N VAL A 113 -2.34 18.80 13.08
CA VAL A 113 -1.79 19.68 12.05
C VAL A 113 -2.85 20.70 11.64
N THR A 114 -2.52 21.98 11.78
CA THR A 114 -3.35 23.09 11.28
C THR A 114 -2.70 23.68 10.04
N MET A 115 -3.41 23.62 8.91
CA MET A 115 -2.96 24.23 7.66
C MET A 115 -3.10 25.75 7.73
N GLY A 116 -2.04 26.44 7.32
CA GLY A 116 -2.01 27.89 7.16
C GLY A 116 -2.24 28.31 5.71
N LYS A 117 -1.79 29.52 5.39
CA LYS A 117 -1.87 30.07 4.02
C LYS A 117 -0.98 29.28 3.07
N VAL A 118 -1.51 29.06 1.87
CA VAL A 118 -0.78 28.52 0.71
C VAL A 118 -0.64 29.64 -0.31
N TYR A 119 0.58 29.86 -0.78
CA TYR A 119 0.89 30.87 -1.78
C TYR A 119 1.41 30.16 -3.03
N GLN A 120 0.66 30.26 -4.11
CA GLN A 120 1.08 29.75 -5.40
C GLN A 120 1.89 30.82 -6.12
N GLN A 121 3.06 30.44 -6.63
CA GLN A 121 3.96 31.26 -7.44
C GLN A 121 4.15 30.57 -8.80
N GLU A 122 4.81 31.25 -9.75
CA GLU A 122 5.00 30.71 -11.12
C GLU A 122 5.72 29.35 -11.15
N GLU A 123 6.74 29.17 -10.29
CA GLU A 123 7.58 27.96 -10.26
C GLU A 123 7.63 27.25 -8.91
N SER A 124 6.79 27.67 -7.97
CA SER A 124 6.77 27.07 -6.64
C SER A 124 5.46 27.30 -5.89
N ILE A 125 5.23 26.48 -4.88
CA ILE A 125 4.13 26.63 -3.94
C ILE A 125 4.73 26.73 -2.55
N GLN A 126 4.50 27.85 -1.88
CA GLN A 126 4.82 28.00 -0.46
C GLN A 126 3.61 27.60 0.38
N ILE A 127 3.84 26.69 1.32
CA ILE A 127 2.84 26.14 2.22
C ILE A 127 3.24 26.51 3.63
N LYS A 128 2.33 27.13 4.39
CA LYS A 128 2.51 27.37 5.82
C LYS A 128 1.60 26.46 6.62
N GLY A 129 2.04 26.09 7.82
CA GLY A 129 1.25 25.30 8.74
C GLY A 129 1.72 25.46 10.17
N SER A 130 1.06 24.73 11.06
CA SER A 130 1.52 24.55 12.42
C SER A 130 1.15 23.16 12.93
N VAL A 131 1.98 22.61 13.80
CA VAL A 131 1.79 21.27 14.37
C VAL A 131 1.85 21.35 15.88
N LEU A 132 0.82 20.81 16.54
CA LEU A 132 0.78 20.67 18.00
C LEU A 132 1.54 19.40 18.41
N ASP A 133 2.62 19.58 19.15
CA ASP A 133 3.48 18.49 19.61
C ASP A 133 3.85 18.74 21.08
N ASN A 134 3.51 17.80 21.96
CA ASN A 134 3.72 17.88 23.41
C ASN A 134 3.20 19.21 24.01
N ALA A 135 1.95 19.56 23.70
CA ALA A 135 1.28 20.79 24.13
C ALA A 135 1.95 22.10 23.67
N LYS A 136 2.90 22.04 22.72
CA LYS A 136 3.54 23.20 22.11
C LYS A 136 3.26 23.23 20.61
N THR A 137 2.90 24.40 20.10
CA THR A 137 2.67 24.59 18.67
C THR A 137 3.96 25.02 17.98
N TYR A 138 4.35 24.29 16.95
CA TYR A 138 5.49 24.62 16.09
C TYR A 138 5.01 25.13 14.74
N SER A 139 5.44 26.32 14.37
CA SER A 139 5.13 26.92 13.07
C SER A 139 6.06 26.32 12.01
N THR A 140 5.49 25.97 10.86
CA THR A 140 6.17 25.36 9.74
C THR A 140 5.94 26.15 8.46
N MET A 141 6.94 26.14 7.59
CA MET A 141 6.86 26.62 6.22
C MET A 141 7.63 25.66 5.34
N LEU A 142 7.11 25.36 4.16
CA LEU A 142 7.85 24.66 3.12
C LEU A 142 7.55 25.26 1.75
N VAL A 143 8.54 25.26 0.87
CA VAL A 143 8.42 25.63 -0.54
C VAL A 143 8.69 24.40 -1.36
N ILE A 144 7.73 24.03 -2.20
CA ILE A 144 7.89 22.96 -3.18
C ILE A 144 7.89 23.54 -4.59
N ASP A 145 8.66 22.95 -5.50
CA ASP A 145 8.62 23.33 -6.90
C ASP A 145 7.53 22.59 -7.70
N ASN A 146 7.47 22.86 -8.99
CA ASN A 146 6.52 22.22 -9.92
C ASN A 146 6.78 20.71 -10.08
N GLU A 147 7.96 20.23 -9.70
CA GLU A 147 8.33 18.81 -9.67
C GLU A 147 8.05 18.17 -8.29
N MET A 148 7.35 18.88 -7.42
CA MET A 148 7.01 18.46 -6.05
C MET A 148 8.23 18.19 -5.17
N LYS A 149 9.41 18.73 -5.53
CA LYS A 149 10.62 18.66 -4.72
C LYS A 149 10.65 19.81 -3.73
N LEU A 150 11.24 19.55 -2.56
CA LEU A 150 11.41 20.56 -1.53
C LEU A 150 12.54 21.51 -1.94
N LYS A 151 12.23 22.79 -2.17
CA LYS A 151 13.21 23.86 -2.43
C LYS A 151 13.70 24.51 -1.13
N ASP A 152 12.79 24.76 -0.19
CA ASP A 152 13.11 25.39 1.09
C ASP A 152 12.12 24.94 2.18
N ALA A 153 12.51 25.06 3.45
CA ALA A 153 11.62 24.86 4.57
C ALA A 153 12.13 25.55 5.85
N SER A 154 11.21 25.83 6.76
CA SER A 154 11.54 26.26 8.11
C SER A 154 10.59 25.67 9.14
N CYS A 155 11.11 25.46 10.36
CA CYS A 155 10.33 25.06 11.52
C CYS A 155 10.90 25.71 12.78
N THR A 156 10.03 26.03 13.74
CA THR A 156 10.43 26.58 15.05
C THR A 156 10.87 25.52 16.07
N CYS A 157 10.96 24.24 15.68
CA CYS A 157 11.38 23.17 16.57
C CYS A 157 12.91 23.14 16.78
N TRP A 158 13.33 22.56 17.90
CA TRP A 158 14.76 22.44 18.24
C TRP A 158 15.55 21.66 17.19
N TYR A 159 14.99 20.57 16.67
CA TYR A 159 15.64 19.73 15.65
C TYR A 159 16.02 20.55 14.41
N PHE A 160 15.08 21.35 13.88
CA PHE A 160 15.33 22.22 12.73
C PHE A 160 16.29 23.36 13.08
N GLY A 161 16.20 23.91 14.29
CA GLY A 161 17.15 24.92 14.77
C GLY A 161 18.61 24.44 14.71
N GLN A 162 18.84 23.19 15.12
CA GLN A 162 20.18 22.58 15.16
C GLN A 162 20.65 22.06 13.79
N ASN A 163 19.76 21.41 13.02
CA ASN A 163 20.17 20.65 11.84
C ASN A 163 19.76 21.29 10.51
N LYS A 164 18.85 22.27 10.52
CA LYS A 164 18.19 22.80 9.32
C LYS A 164 17.69 21.64 8.44
N LEU A 165 17.99 21.68 7.15
CA LEU A 165 17.70 20.58 6.22
C LEU A 165 18.90 19.64 5.97
N HIS A 166 20.04 19.83 6.64
CA HIS A 166 21.25 19.01 6.41
C HIS A 166 21.04 17.54 6.79
N LYS A 167 20.16 17.26 7.74
CA LYS A 167 19.72 15.89 8.10
C LYS A 167 18.29 15.59 7.65
N GLY A 168 17.82 16.32 6.64
CA GLY A 168 16.43 16.28 6.18
C GLY A 168 15.44 17.03 7.08
N PRO A 169 14.18 17.14 6.65
CA PRO A 169 13.14 17.86 7.39
C PRO A 169 12.82 17.21 8.74
N CYS A 170 12.30 18.00 9.68
CA CYS A 170 11.70 17.47 10.90
C CYS A 170 10.31 16.89 10.61
N GLU A 171 9.83 16.10 11.56
CA GLU A 171 8.49 15.51 11.63
C GLU A 171 7.37 16.56 11.44
N HIS A 172 7.53 17.80 11.92
CA HIS A 172 6.51 18.85 11.75
C HIS A 172 6.39 19.36 10.30
N ILE A 173 7.53 19.54 9.61
CA ILE A 173 7.54 19.93 8.19
C ILE A 173 6.93 18.80 7.35
N LEU A 174 7.31 17.55 7.64
CA LEU A 174 6.75 16.37 7.00
C LEU A 174 5.23 16.28 7.21
N ALA A 175 4.75 16.46 8.43
CA ALA A 175 3.33 16.43 8.76
C ALA A 175 2.53 17.50 7.99
N THR A 176 3.08 18.71 7.89
CA THR A 176 2.48 19.80 7.11
C THR A 176 2.38 19.45 5.62
N ARG A 177 3.44 18.85 5.05
CA ARG A 177 3.44 18.38 3.67
C ARG A 177 2.38 17.30 3.42
N ILE A 178 2.33 16.29 4.28
CA ILE A 178 1.36 15.18 4.19
C ILE A 178 -0.06 15.73 4.26
N MET A 179 -0.35 16.61 5.22
CA MET A 179 -1.69 17.21 5.39
C MET A 179 -2.11 18.03 4.17
N TRP A 180 -1.20 18.83 3.61
CA TRP A 180 -1.48 19.58 2.39
C TRP A 180 -1.77 18.67 1.19
N SER A 181 -0.99 17.59 1.02
CA SER A 181 -1.19 16.63 -0.09
C SER A 181 -2.50 15.85 0.02
N ARG A 182 -3.05 15.65 1.21
CA ARG A 182 -4.36 14.98 1.42
C ARG A 182 -5.56 15.89 1.10
N GLY A 183 -5.37 17.21 1.13
CA GLY A 183 -6.43 18.19 0.86
C GLY A 183 -6.55 18.59 -0.61
N LYS A 184 -5.75 17.99 -1.49
CA LYS A 184 -5.91 18.03 -2.95
C LYS A 184 -6.73 16.84 -3.41
#